data_AF-A0A956X370-F1
#
_entry.id   AF-A0A956X370-F1
#
_cell.length_a   1.000
_cell.length_b   1.000
_cell.length_c   1.000
_cell.angle_alpha   90.00
_cell.angle_beta   90.00
_cell.angle_gamma   90.00
#
_symmetry.space_group_name_H-M   'P 1'
#
loop_
_entity.id
_entity.type
_entity.pdbx_description
1 polymer ?
#
loop_
_entity_poly.entity_id
_entity_poly.type
_entity_poly.pdbx_seq_one_letter_code
_entity_poly.pdbx_strand_id
1 'polypeptide(L)'
;MDLFAHGRQSQIEKESPLANRMRPRTLEEYVGQEHIVGPGRLLRRAIQADQLSSLIFYGPPGTGKTTLARVISNSTESHFITINAVLSGVAQIREAIEVAQERRNLYGQRTTLFVDEVHRWNKAQQDALLPHVENGTIILIGATTENPYFEVNKALVSRSRIFQLKPLTQDDLRQIAYQAINDPERGYGQLTIDLHPAALDHLVDVANGDARGVLNALELAVETTPPNEQGVIVIDLDVAEESIQRRAVLYDKEGDVHYDTISA
;
A
#
# COMPACT_ATOMS: atom_id res chain seq x y z
N MET A 1 14.76 19.05 -18.58
CA MET A 1 14.80 18.07 -17.46
C MET A 1 16.23 17.61 -17.29
N ASP A 2 16.76 17.69 -16.08
CA ASP A 2 18.17 17.51 -15.75
C ASP A 2 18.58 16.02 -15.82
N LEU A 3 19.61 15.71 -16.61
CA LEU A 3 20.13 14.34 -16.79
C LEU A 3 20.63 13.74 -15.46
N PHE A 4 21.12 14.59 -14.55
CA PHE A 4 21.57 14.18 -13.22
C PHE A 4 20.42 13.82 -12.29
N ALA A 5 19.25 14.45 -12.46
CA ALA A 5 18.05 14.11 -11.69
C ALA A 5 17.49 12.74 -12.11
N HIS A 6 17.56 12.40 -13.40
CA HIS A 6 17.12 11.09 -13.91
C HIS A 6 18.00 9.94 -13.41
N GLY A 7 19.33 10.13 -13.42
CA GLY A 7 20.27 9.13 -12.88
C GLY A 7 20.03 8.86 -11.40
N ARG A 8 19.85 9.92 -10.60
CA ARG A 8 19.57 9.81 -9.16
C ARG A 8 18.23 9.13 -8.88
N GLN A 9 17.18 9.45 -9.63
CA GLN A 9 15.87 8.82 -9.48
C GLN A 9 15.91 7.33 -9.80
N SER A 10 16.58 6.94 -10.90
CA SER A 10 16.74 5.53 -11.29
C SER A 10 17.54 4.72 -10.26
N GLN A 11 18.50 5.36 -9.58
CA GLN A 11 19.29 4.73 -8.54
C GLN A 11 18.50 4.58 -7.23
N ILE A 12 17.73 5.60 -6.83
CA ILE A 12 16.82 5.53 -5.67
C ILE A 12 15.76 4.43 -5.86
N GLU A 13 15.26 4.25 -7.09
CA GLU A 13 14.30 3.19 -7.40
C GLU A 13 14.93 1.79 -7.28
N LYS A 14 16.18 1.62 -7.70
CA LYS A 14 16.91 0.35 -7.56
C LYS A 14 17.28 0.03 -6.11
N GLU A 15 17.60 1.04 -5.31
CA GLU A 15 17.94 0.90 -3.88
C GLU A 15 16.69 0.85 -2.98
N SER A 16 15.50 0.98 -3.55
CA SER A 16 14.26 0.93 -2.77
C SER A 16 13.89 -0.52 -2.37
N PRO A 17 13.28 -0.72 -1.19
CA PRO A 17 12.84 -2.04 -0.73
C PRO A 17 11.99 -2.75 -1.77
N LEU A 18 12.11 -4.08 -1.87
CA LEU A 18 11.41 -4.92 -2.83
C LEU A 18 9.90 -4.69 -2.79
N ALA A 19 9.32 -4.54 -1.59
CA ALA A 19 7.90 -4.24 -1.41
C ALA A 19 7.45 -2.92 -2.07
N ASN A 20 8.36 -1.96 -2.26
CA ASN A 20 8.10 -0.72 -3.01
C ASN A 20 8.31 -0.90 -4.51
N ARG A 21 9.37 -1.60 -4.93
CA ARG A 21 9.66 -1.91 -6.34
C ARG A 21 8.55 -2.73 -6.99
N MET A 22 8.08 -3.77 -6.29
CA MET A 22 7.08 -4.72 -6.78
C MET A 22 5.63 -4.22 -6.69
N ARG A 23 5.39 -2.94 -6.38
CA ARG A 23 4.01 -2.43 -6.35
C ARG A 23 3.36 -2.55 -7.74
N PRO A 24 2.16 -3.18 -7.83
CA PRO A 24 1.35 -3.21 -9.04
C PRO A 24 1.19 -1.83 -9.71
N ARG A 25 1.32 -1.82 -11.03
CA ARG A 25 1.10 -0.62 -11.86
C ARG A 25 -0.31 -0.55 -12.43
N THR A 26 -0.93 -1.70 -12.67
CA THR A 26 -2.25 -1.87 -13.29
C THR A 26 -3.14 -2.76 -12.43
N LEU A 27 -4.43 -2.83 -12.77
CA LEU A 27 -5.38 -3.74 -12.10
C LEU A 27 -5.08 -5.21 -12.43
N GLU A 28 -4.43 -5.49 -13.55
CA GLU A 28 -4.03 -6.83 -13.98
C GLU A 28 -2.82 -7.35 -13.19
N GLU A 29 -1.92 -6.46 -12.76
CA GLU A 29 -0.81 -6.80 -11.85
C GLU A 29 -1.29 -6.94 -10.39
N TYR A 30 -2.49 -6.46 -10.05
CA TYR A 30 -2.97 -6.40 -8.67
C TYR A 30 -3.49 -7.77 -8.19
N VAL A 31 -2.79 -8.35 -7.20
CA VAL A 31 -3.12 -9.67 -6.66
C VAL A 31 -4.11 -9.58 -5.49
N GLY A 32 -5.10 -10.47 -5.50
CA GLY A 32 -6.13 -10.58 -4.47
C GLY A 32 -7.25 -9.53 -4.57
N GLN A 33 -8.10 -9.49 -3.54
CA GLN A 33 -9.24 -8.57 -3.44
C GLN A 33 -10.30 -8.72 -4.57
N GLU A 34 -10.44 -9.92 -5.14
CA GLU A 34 -11.41 -10.26 -6.21
C GLU A 34 -12.87 -9.86 -5.89
N HIS A 35 -13.23 -9.81 -4.60
CA HIS A 35 -14.56 -9.37 -4.17
C HIS A 35 -14.83 -7.89 -4.43
N ILE A 36 -13.80 -7.04 -4.54
CA ILE A 36 -13.93 -5.61 -4.83
C ILE A 36 -13.40 -5.20 -6.21
N VAL A 37 -12.31 -5.81 -6.69
CA VAL A 37 -11.65 -5.44 -7.95
C VAL A 37 -11.64 -6.55 -9.01
N GLY A 38 -12.33 -7.66 -8.76
CA GLY A 38 -12.47 -8.72 -9.75
C GLY A 38 -13.26 -8.29 -11.00
N PRO A 39 -13.21 -9.08 -12.09
CA PRO A 39 -13.97 -8.81 -13.31
C PRO A 39 -15.45 -8.54 -13.04
N GLY A 40 -15.98 -7.45 -13.60
CA GLY A 40 -17.38 -7.04 -13.43
C GLY A 40 -17.73 -6.37 -12.09
N ARG A 41 -16.80 -6.33 -11.11
CA ARG A 41 -17.03 -5.63 -9.84
C ARG A 41 -17.20 -4.13 -10.04
N LEU A 42 -17.96 -3.50 -9.12
CA LEU A 42 -18.31 -2.08 -9.21
C LEU A 42 -17.06 -1.19 -9.23
N LEU A 43 -16.09 -1.43 -8.35
CA LEU A 43 -14.89 -0.60 -8.28
C LEU A 43 -14.06 -0.72 -9.56
N ARG A 44 -13.81 -1.94 -10.06
CA ARG A 44 -13.09 -2.15 -11.33
C ARG A 44 -13.76 -1.44 -12.50
N ARG A 45 -15.09 -1.58 -12.65
CA ARG A 45 -15.84 -0.88 -13.71
C ARG A 45 -15.77 0.64 -13.57
N ALA A 46 -15.83 1.16 -12.35
CA ALA A 46 -15.74 2.60 -12.10
C ALA A 46 -14.34 3.16 -12.41
N ILE A 47 -13.27 2.42 -12.10
CA ILE A 47 -11.90 2.77 -12.47
C ILE A 47 -11.74 2.78 -13.98
N GLN A 48 -12.16 1.71 -14.66
CA GLN A 48 -12.04 1.57 -16.11
C GLN A 48 -12.86 2.59 -16.91
N ALA A 49 -13.98 3.06 -16.36
CA ALA A 49 -14.81 4.09 -16.98
C ALA A 49 -14.41 5.52 -16.61
N ASP A 50 -13.39 5.70 -15.77
CA ASP A 50 -13.01 6.97 -15.13
C ASP A 50 -14.20 7.71 -14.48
N GLN A 51 -15.04 6.94 -13.80
CA GLN A 51 -16.26 7.40 -13.11
C GLN A 51 -16.16 7.12 -11.60
N LEU A 52 -15.05 7.52 -10.99
CA LEU A 52 -14.84 7.38 -9.55
C LEU A 52 -15.59 8.44 -8.75
N SER A 53 -16.24 7.98 -7.69
CA SER A 53 -16.69 8.80 -6.56
C SER A 53 -15.68 8.69 -5.42
N SER A 54 -15.80 9.52 -4.38
CA SER A 54 -14.96 9.37 -3.18
C SER A 54 -15.04 7.96 -2.59
N LEU A 55 -13.90 7.43 -2.14
CA LEU A 55 -13.68 6.09 -1.67
C LEU A 55 -13.00 6.11 -0.29
N ILE A 56 -13.31 5.12 0.54
CA ILE A 56 -12.52 4.82 1.74
C ILE A 56 -12.17 3.33 1.72
N PHE A 57 -10.89 3.04 1.68
CA PHE A 57 -10.31 1.70 1.83
C PHE A 57 -9.99 1.45 3.30
N TYR A 58 -10.49 0.34 3.84
CA TYR A 58 -10.12 -0.09 5.19
C TYR A 58 -9.76 -1.57 5.22
N GLY A 59 -8.85 -1.93 6.12
CA GLY A 59 -8.42 -3.31 6.30
C GLY A 59 -7.01 -3.40 6.88
N PRO A 60 -6.54 -4.60 7.20
CA PRO A 60 -5.22 -4.82 7.82
C PRO A 60 -4.06 -4.21 7.02
N PRO A 61 -2.90 -3.94 7.65
CA PRO A 61 -1.68 -3.58 6.92
C PRO A 61 -1.32 -4.67 5.90
N GLY A 62 -0.62 -4.28 4.83
CA GLY A 62 -0.17 -5.26 3.84
C GLY A 62 -1.20 -5.75 2.82
N THR A 63 -2.47 -5.36 2.96
CA THR A 63 -3.56 -5.83 2.06
C THR A 63 -3.66 -5.09 0.73
N GLY A 64 -2.86 -4.04 0.52
CA GLY A 64 -2.77 -3.32 -0.76
C GLY A 64 -3.54 -2.01 -0.87
N LYS A 65 -4.01 -1.40 0.24
CA LYS A 65 -4.76 -0.10 0.22
C LYS A 65 -4.03 1.01 -0.56
N THR A 66 -2.80 1.33 -0.17
CA THR A 66 -1.96 2.35 -0.82
C THR A 66 -1.63 1.98 -2.27
N THR A 67 -1.40 0.69 -2.52
CA THR A 67 -1.15 0.16 -3.86
C THR A 67 -2.36 0.34 -4.77
N LEU A 68 -3.57 0.04 -4.29
CA LEU A 68 -4.80 0.18 -5.05
C LEU A 68 -5.06 1.65 -5.40
N ALA A 69 -4.81 2.59 -4.48
CA ALA A 69 -4.90 4.02 -4.76
C ALA A 69 -3.92 4.45 -5.88
N ARG A 70 -2.71 3.89 -5.91
CA ARG A 70 -1.73 4.15 -6.98
C ARG A 70 -2.12 3.52 -8.32
N VAL A 71 -2.69 2.31 -8.31
CA VAL A 71 -3.22 1.70 -9.53
C VAL A 71 -4.36 2.55 -10.11
N ILE A 72 -5.21 3.09 -9.24
CA ILE A 72 -6.26 4.04 -9.62
C ILE A 72 -5.66 5.31 -10.24
N SER A 73 -4.61 5.89 -9.63
CA SER A 73 -3.96 7.09 -10.18
C SER A 73 -3.40 6.87 -11.57
N ASN A 74 -2.87 5.68 -11.86
CA ASN A 74 -2.32 5.34 -13.17
C ASN A 74 -3.41 5.05 -14.23
N SER A 75 -4.64 4.77 -13.79
CA SER A 75 -5.74 4.35 -14.66
C SER A 75 -6.75 5.46 -14.96
N THR A 76 -6.63 6.62 -14.32
CA THR A 76 -7.57 7.74 -14.44
C THR A 76 -6.88 8.98 -14.99
N GLU A 77 -7.61 9.88 -15.63
CA GLU A 77 -7.06 11.13 -16.20
C GLU A 77 -6.95 12.26 -15.16
N SER A 78 -7.30 11.95 -13.91
CA SER A 78 -7.28 12.91 -12.79
C SER A 78 -5.87 13.24 -12.33
N HIS A 79 -5.65 14.49 -11.91
CA HIS A 79 -4.43 14.84 -11.21
C HIS A 79 -4.40 14.15 -9.85
N PHE A 80 -3.29 13.52 -9.48
CA PHE A 80 -3.20 12.76 -8.24
C PHE A 80 -2.32 13.47 -7.21
N ILE A 81 -2.87 13.73 -6.03
CA ILE A 81 -2.16 14.31 -4.88
C ILE A 81 -2.17 13.29 -3.75
N THR A 82 -1.03 13.06 -3.11
CA THR A 82 -0.91 12.16 -1.94
C THR A 82 -0.57 12.94 -0.70
N ILE A 83 -1.30 12.65 0.38
CA ILE A 83 -1.05 13.19 1.73
C ILE A 83 -0.95 12.02 2.71
N ASN A 84 0.09 12.03 3.55
CA ASN A 84 0.17 11.15 4.70
C ASN A 84 -0.40 11.87 5.93
N ALA A 85 -1.50 11.36 6.50
CA ALA A 85 -2.19 12.03 7.59
C ALA A 85 -1.35 12.20 8.87
N VAL A 86 -0.36 11.34 9.09
CA VAL A 86 0.55 11.41 10.26
C VAL A 86 1.48 12.62 10.17
N LEU A 87 1.96 12.93 8.97
CA LEU A 87 2.95 14.00 8.76
C LEU A 87 2.31 15.34 8.40
N SER A 88 1.00 15.36 8.15
CA SER A 88 0.34 16.49 7.49
C SER A 88 -0.60 17.25 8.43
N GLY A 89 -0.36 18.56 8.52
CA GLY A 89 -1.25 19.50 9.20
C GLY A 89 -2.31 20.08 8.27
N VAL A 90 -3.06 21.06 8.79
CA VAL A 90 -4.11 21.76 8.03
C VAL A 90 -3.54 22.56 6.84
N ALA A 91 -2.28 23.00 6.92
CA ALA A 91 -1.62 23.75 5.85
C ALA A 91 -1.47 22.93 4.56
N GLN A 92 -0.98 21.68 4.67
CA GLN A 92 -0.82 20.78 3.53
C GLN A 92 -2.17 20.43 2.89
N ILE A 93 -3.23 20.32 3.69
CA ILE A 93 -4.60 20.11 3.18
C ILE A 93 -5.04 21.31 2.33
N ARG A 94 -4.81 22.53 2.82
CA ARG A 94 -5.17 23.76 2.08
C ARG A 94 -4.40 23.88 0.77
N GLU A 95 -3.09 23.61 0.80
CA GLU A 95 -2.25 23.62 -0.40
C GLU A 95 -2.77 22.63 -1.46
N ALA A 96 -3.08 21.40 -1.06
CA ALA A 96 -3.63 20.40 -1.97
C ALA A 96 -4.99 20.82 -2.56
N ILE A 97 -5.83 21.49 -1.76
CA ILE A 97 -7.12 22.03 -2.22
C ILE A 97 -6.91 23.17 -3.22
N GLU A 98 -5.99 24.09 -2.95
CA GLU A 98 -5.67 25.22 -3.83
C GLU A 98 -5.19 24.71 -5.20
N VAL A 99 -4.27 23.75 -5.21
CA VAL A 99 -3.81 23.08 -6.45
C VAL A 99 -4.97 22.40 -7.18
N ALA A 100 -5.86 21.72 -6.45
CA ALA A 100 -7.02 21.06 -7.04
C ALA A 100 -8.00 22.07 -7.69
N GLN A 101 -8.24 23.21 -7.04
CA GLN A 101 -9.09 24.28 -7.55
C GLN A 101 -8.49 24.94 -8.79
N GLU A 102 -7.19 25.26 -8.75
CA GLU A 102 -6.48 25.86 -9.87
C GLU A 102 -6.57 24.95 -11.11
N ARG A 103 -6.27 23.66 -10.95
CA ARG A 103 -6.33 22.70 -12.07
C ARG A 103 -7.71 22.55 -12.66
N ARG A 104 -8.73 22.53 -11.80
CA ARG A 104 -10.13 22.45 -12.24
C ARG A 104 -10.54 23.70 -13.01
N ASN A 105 -10.14 24.88 -12.55
CA ASN A 105 -10.50 26.16 -13.16
C ASN A 105 -9.76 26.41 -14.49
N LEU A 106 -8.47 26.08 -14.55
CA LEU A 106 -7.63 26.35 -15.72
C LEU A 106 -7.76 25.27 -16.80
N TYR A 107 -7.87 24.00 -16.41
CA TYR A 107 -7.77 22.86 -17.33
C TYR A 107 -9.01 21.98 -17.34
N GLY A 108 -10.01 22.24 -16.49
CA GLY A 108 -11.15 21.33 -16.33
C GLY A 108 -10.79 19.96 -15.73
N GLN A 109 -9.53 19.80 -15.27
CA GLN A 109 -9.00 18.53 -14.79
C GLN A 109 -9.44 18.26 -13.35
N ARG A 110 -10.01 17.07 -13.11
CA ARG A 110 -10.37 16.62 -11.75
C ARG A 110 -9.10 16.27 -10.97
N THR A 111 -9.18 16.39 -9.65
CA THR A 111 -8.10 15.98 -8.75
C THR A 111 -8.55 14.84 -7.84
N THR A 112 -7.77 13.77 -7.79
CA THR A 112 -7.91 12.70 -6.82
C THR A 112 -6.94 12.97 -5.66
N LEU A 113 -7.48 13.16 -4.46
CA LEU A 113 -6.71 13.34 -3.24
C LEU A 113 -6.65 12.01 -2.48
N PHE A 114 -5.49 11.40 -2.44
CA PHE A 114 -5.23 10.22 -1.63
C PHE A 114 -4.73 10.62 -0.24
N VAL A 115 -5.37 10.10 0.80
CA VAL A 115 -5.03 10.32 2.21
C VAL A 115 -4.74 8.97 2.86
N ASP A 116 -3.47 8.70 3.15
CA ASP A 116 -3.07 7.50 3.88
C ASP A 116 -3.21 7.72 5.39
N GLU A 117 -3.59 6.67 6.10
CA GLU A 117 -3.89 6.67 7.55
C GLU A 117 -4.88 7.75 7.98
N VAL A 118 -5.99 7.92 7.24
CA VAL A 118 -6.99 9.00 7.46
C VAL A 118 -7.58 9.04 8.87
N HIS A 119 -7.54 7.92 9.61
CA HIS A 119 -7.93 7.86 11.02
C HIS A 119 -7.05 8.72 11.96
N ARG A 120 -5.85 9.10 11.53
CA ARG A 120 -4.93 9.94 12.32
C ARG A 120 -5.30 11.42 12.31
N TRP A 121 -6.17 11.84 11.42
CA TRP A 121 -6.65 13.21 11.37
C TRP A 121 -7.73 13.49 12.41
N ASN A 122 -7.62 14.66 13.04
CA ASN A 122 -8.67 15.17 13.89
C ASN A 122 -9.90 15.60 13.07
N LYS A 123 -11.02 15.82 13.78
CA LYS A 123 -12.29 16.21 13.15
C LYS A 123 -12.18 17.49 12.31
N ALA A 124 -11.40 18.49 12.74
CA ALA A 124 -11.26 19.74 12.00
C ALA A 124 -10.55 19.56 10.65
N GLN A 125 -9.54 18.68 10.59
CA GLN A 125 -8.85 18.31 9.35
C GLN A 125 -9.79 17.58 8.38
N GLN A 126 -10.61 16.66 8.90
CA GLN A 126 -11.60 15.94 8.10
C GLN A 126 -12.73 16.86 7.60
N ASP A 127 -13.23 17.75 8.45
CA ASP A 127 -14.28 18.71 8.11
C ASP A 127 -13.81 19.72 7.04
N ALA A 128 -12.52 20.06 7.03
CA ALA A 128 -11.93 20.93 6.02
C ALA A 128 -12.01 20.36 4.58
N LEU A 129 -12.13 19.05 4.41
CA LEU A 129 -12.29 18.42 3.09
C LEU A 129 -13.73 18.45 2.56
N LEU A 130 -14.73 18.54 3.44
CA LEU A 130 -16.14 18.31 3.10
C LEU A 130 -16.64 19.18 1.95
N PRO A 131 -16.42 20.52 1.94
CA PRO A 131 -16.93 21.37 0.86
C PRO A 131 -16.38 20.97 -0.51
N HIS A 132 -15.13 20.48 -0.53
CA HIS A 132 -14.40 20.15 -1.76
C HIS A 132 -14.77 18.76 -2.30
N VAL A 133 -15.15 17.84 -1.41
CA VAL A 133 -15.76 16.56 -1.80
C VAL A 133 -17.17 16.80 -2.36
N GLU A 134 -17.97 17.64 -1.71
CA GLU A 134 -19.36 17.92 -2.10
C GLU A 134 -19.48 18.60 -3.47
N ASN A 135 -18.64 19.59 -3.74
CA ASN A 135 -18.66 20.31 -5.01
C ASN A 135 -17.85 19.62 -6.12
N GLY A 136 -17.24 18.46 -5.83
CA GLY A 136 -16.44 17.68 -6.77
C GLY A 136 -15.10 18.31 -7.14
N THR A 137 -14.57 19.21 -6.32
CA THR A 137 -13.21 19.76 -6.50
C THR A 137 -12.17 18.67 -6.32
N ILE A 138 -12.40 17.76 -5.36
CA ILE A 138 -11.58 16.58 -5.15
C ILE A 138 -12.44 15.31 -5.15
N ILE A 139 -11.86 14.23 -5.66
CA ILE A 139 -12.28 12.86 -5.38
C ILE A 139 -11.38 12.36 -4.26
N LEU A 140 -11.95 12.11 -3.07
CA LEU A 140 -11.18 11.62 -1.93
C LEU A 140 -10.96 10.11 -2.04
N ILE A 141 -9.73 9.64 -1.86
CA ILE A 141 -9.43 8.24 -1.57
C ILE A 141 -8.76 8.18 -0.19
N GLY A 142 -9.52 7.79 0.83
CA GLY A 142 -8.97 7.56 2.17
C GLY A 142 -8.50 6.12 2.35
N ALA A 143 -7.38 5.90 3.04
CA ALA A 143 -6.95 4.58 3.50
C ALA A 143 -6.79 4.56 5.02
N THR A 144 -7.22 3.47 5.66
CA THR A 144 -7.10 3.29 7.12
C THR A 144 -6.95 1.82 7.51
N THR A 145 -6.23 1.52 8.59
CA THR A 145 -6.26 0.20 9.24
C THR A 145 -7.47 0.02 10.15
N GLU A 146 -7.98 1.12 10.70
CA GLU A 146 -9.09 1.15 11.64
C GLU A 146 -10.45 1.14 10.94
N ASN A 147 -11.50 0.81 11.71
CA ASN A 147 -12.87 0.82 11.21
C ASN A 147 -13.33 2.26 10.90
N PRO A 148 -13.64 2.59 9.63
CA PRO A 148 -13.92 3.96 9.22
C PRO A 148 -15.22 4.52 9.81
N TYR A 149 -16.15 3.68 10.27
CA TYR A 149 -17.39 4.16 10.90
C TYR A 149 -17.18 4.79 12.28
N PHE A 150 -16.01 4.57 12.90
CA PHE A 150 -15.64 5.14 14.19
C PHE A 150 -14.62 6.28 14.04
N GLU A 151 -13.59 6.08 13.21
CA GLU A 151 -12.46 7.02 13.10
C GLU A 151 -12.65 8.13 12.05
N VAL A 152 -13.51 7.91 11.05
CA VAL A 152 -13.81 8.90 10.03
C VAL A 152 -15.16 9.55 10.33
N ASN A 153 -15.24 10.87 10.18
CA ASN A 153 -16.44 11.62 10.45
C ASN A 153 -17.61 11.12 9.58
N LYS A 154 -18.82 11.16 10.13
CA LYS A 154 -20.01 10.64 9.46
C LYS A 154 -20.28 11.33 8.12
N ALA A 155 -19.85 12.57 7.97
CA ALA A 155 -20.07 13.37 6.78
C ALA A 155 -19.19 12.93 5.59
N LEU A 156 -17.94 12.53 5.81
CA LEU A 156 -17.10 11.94 4.76
C LEU A 156 -17.54 10.52 4.45
N VAL A 157 -17.87 9.73 5.48
CA VAL A 157 -18.38 8.36 5.30
C VAL A 157 -19.66 8.37 4.46
N SER A 158 -20.60 9.28 4.69
CA SER A 158 -21.85 9.33 3.92
C SER A 158 -21.68 9.75 2.46
N ARG A 159 -20.56 10.41 2.12
CA ARG A 159 -20.20 10.87 0.77
C ARG A 159 -19.20 9.96 0.06
N SER A 160 -18.77 8.89 0.73
CA SER A 160 -17.75 7.97 0.23
C SER A 160 -18.29 6.55 0.14
N ARG A 161 -17.81 5.80 -0.86
CA ARG A 161 -18.03 4.36 -0.90
C ARG A 161 -16.97 3.67 -0.06
N ILE A 162 -17.41 2.82 0.87
CA ILE A 162 -16.52 2.08 1.76
C ILE A 162 -16.20 0.71 1.15
N PHE A 163 -14.91 0.39 1.06
CA PHE A 163 -14.43 -0.89 0.54
C PHE A 163 -13.49 -1.56 1.56
N GLN A 164 -13.87 -2.77 1.99
CA GLN A 164 -13.04 -3.58 2.88
C GLN A 164 -12.03 -4.40 2.08
N LEU A 165 -10.75 -4.19 2.37
CA LEU A 165 -9.68 -5.09 1.95
C LEU A 165 -9.49 -6.17 3.00
N LYS A 166 -9.47 -7.42 2.54
CA LYS A 166 -9.30 -8.61 3.39
C LYS A 166 -7.82 -9.00 3.45
N PRO A 167 -7.37 -9.73 4.49
CA PRO A 167 -6.09 -10.43 4.44
C PRO A 167 -5.97 -11.23 3.13
N LEU A 168 -4.78 -11.23 2.55
CA LEU A 168 -4.50 -12.01 1.34
C LEU A 168 -4.50 -13.51 1.67
N THR A 169 -4.90 -14.32 0.72
CA THR A 169 -4.81 -15.78 0.86
C THR A 169 -3.36 -16.25 0.73
N GLN A 170 -3.07 -17.48 1.16
CA GLN A 170 -1.74 -18.06 0.95
C GLN A 170 -1.37 -18.10 -0.55
N ASP A 171 -2.34 -18.41 -1.42
CA ASP A 171 -2.10 -18.47 -2.87
C ASP A 171 -1.81 -17.09 -3.45
N ASP A 172 -2.49 -16.04 -2.98
CA ASP A 172 -2.17 -14.65 -3.34
C ASP A 172 -0.71 -14.30 -2.96
N LEU A 173 -0.28 -14.69 -1.76
CA LEU A 173 1.09 -14.43 -1.29
C LEU A 173 2.14 -15.23 -2.06
N ARG A 174 1.87 -16.50 -2.37
CA ARG A 174 2.73 -17.32 -3.25
C ARG A 174 2.86 -16.67 -4.62
N GLN A 175 1.75 -16.20 -5.20
CA GLN A 175 1.77 -15.50 -6.48
C GLN A 175 2.62 -14.23 -6.42
N ILE A 176 2.49 -13.42 -5.36
CA ILE A 176 3.29 -12.21 -5.17
C ILE A 176 4.78 -12.53 -5.04
N ALA A 177 5.15 -13.56 -4.28
CA ALA A 177 6.54 -14.00 -4.14
C ALA A 177 7.11 -14.45 -5.49
N TYR A 178 6.37 -15.26 -6.25
CA TYR A 178 6.80 -15.68 -7.59
C TYR A 178 6.88 -14.53 -8.58
N GLN A 179 5.98 -13.55 -8.52
CA GLN A 179 6.10 -12.34 -9.33
C GLN A 179 7.40 -11.59 -9.01
N ALA A 180 7.76 -11.48 -7.73
CA ALA A 180 9.00 -10.82 -7.32
C ALA A 180 10.26 -11.58 -7.77
N ILE A 181 10.26 -12.91 -7.74
CA ILE A 181 11.42 -13.71 -8.17
C ILE A 181 11.59 -13.65 -9.69
N ASN A 182 10.49 -13.64 -10.44
CA ASN A 182 10.55 -13.76 -11.90
C ASN A 182 10.56 -12.41 -12.64
N ASP A 183 10.27 -11.27 -11.98
CA ASP A 183 10.27 -9.95 -12.62
C ASP A 183 11.73 -9.46 -12.85
N PRO A 184 12.18 -9.32 -14.11
CA PRO A 184 13.57 -8.96 -14.41
C PRO A 184 13.87 -7.47 -14.28
N GLU A 185 12.85 -6.62 -14.15
CA GLU A 185 13.01 -5.16 -14.09
C GLU A 185 12.96 -4.65 -12.66
N ARG A 186 12.01 -5.14 -11.87
CA ARG A 186 11.68 -4.65 -10.53
C ARG A 186 12.01 -5.65 -9.43
N GLY A 187 12.05 -6.93 -9.78
CA GLY A 187 12.26 -8.04 -8.87
C GLY A 187 13.67 -8.60 -8.96
N TYR A 188 13.77 -9.92 -8.85
CA TYR A 188 15.01 -10.69 -8.86
C TYR A 188 15.18 -11.55 -10.11
N GLY A 189 14.43 -11.30 -11.19
CA GLY A 189 14.47 -12.13 -12.40
C GLY A 189 15.81 -12.14 -13.14
N GLN A 190 16.78 -11.31 -12.74
CA GLN A 190 18.16 -11.33 -13.25
C GLN A 190 19.09 -12.24 -12.42
N LEU A 191 18.66 -12.67 -11.23
CA LEU A 191 19.38 -13.61 -10.38
C LEU A 191 18.88 -15.03 -10.67
N THR A 192 19.76 -16.01 -10.46
CA THR A 192 19.36 -17.42 -10.48
C THR A 192 19.01 -17.83 -9.05
N ILE A 193 17.72 -17.88 -8.74
CA ILE A 193 17.21 -18.22 -7.41
C ILE A 193 16.54 -19.59 -7.47
N ASP A 194 16.95 -20.49 -6.58
CA ASP A 194 16.27 -21.75 -6.31
C ASP A 194 15.52 -21.63 -4.99
N LEU A 195 14.21 -21.34 -5.06
CA LEU A 195 13.35 -21.22 -3.89
C LEU A 195 12.65 -22.56 -3.63
N HIS A 196 13.04 -23.23 -2.55
CA HIS A 196 12.42 -24.49 -2.17
C HIS A 196 10.94 -24.29 -1.76
N PRO A 197 10.03 -25.22 -2.11
CA PRO A 197 8.62 -25.10 -1.76
C PRO A 197 8.36 -24.94 -0.25
N ALA A 198 9.09 -25.67 0.60
CA ALA A 198 8.97 -25.57 2.05
C ALA A 198 9.39 -24.19 2.59
N ALA A 199 10.40 -23.57 1.97
CA ALA A 199 10.83 -22.22 2.29
C ALA A 199 9.75 -21.19 1.93
N LEU A 200 9.17 -21.30 0.73
CA LEU A 200 8.06 -20.45 0.30
C LEU A 200 6.86 -20.57 1.23
N ASP A 201 6.46 -21.80 1.57
CA ASP A 201 5.34 -22.04 2.48
C ASP A 201 5.59 -21.40 3.85
N HIS A 202 6.81 -21.51 4.38
CA HIS A 202 7.19 -20.85 5.63
C HIS A 202 7.08 -19.32 5.55
N LEU A 203 7.63 -18.70 4.49
CA LEU A 203 7.55 -17.25 4.26
C LEU A 203 6.09 -16.76 4.19
N VAL A 204 5.23 -17.53 3.50
CA VAL A 204 3.80 -17.23 3.33
C VAL A 204 3.04 -17.37 4.65
N ASP A 205 3.31 -18.42 5.42
CA ASP A 205 2.66 -18.67 6.71
C ASP A 205 2.98 -17.57 7.72
N VAL A 206 4.24 -17.15 7.79
CA VAL A 206 4.65 -16.04 8.67
C VAL A 206 4.05 -14.71 8.22
N ALA A 207 3.96 -14.46 6.91
CA ALA A 207 3.37 -13.24 6.39
C ALA A 207 1.87 -13.11 6.73
N ASN A 208 1.14 -14.22 6.90
CA ASN A 208 -0.23 -14.28 7.40
C ASN A 208 -1.18 -13.24 6.75
N GLY A 209 -1.16 -13.18 5.42
CA GLY A 209 -1.99 -12.27 4.60
C GLY A 209 -1.42 -10.85 4.37
N ASP A 210 -0.18 -10.58 4.79
CA ASP A 210 0.54 -9.31 4.58
C ASP A 210 1.54 -9.41 3.39
N ALA A 211 1.19 -8.81 2.24
CA ALA A 211 2.07 -8.80 1.06
C ALA A 211 3.40 -8.07 1.30
N ARG A 212 3.41 -7.04 2.15
CA ARG A 212 4.64 -6.33 2.49
C ARG A 212 5.54 -7.23 3.33
N GLY A 213 4.94 -7.99 4.25
CA GLY A 213 5.63 -8.98 5.07
C GLY A 213 6.36 -10.03 4.23
N VAL A 214 5.66 -10.69 3.30
CA VAL A 214 6.28 -11.74 2.46
C VAL A 214 7.39 -11.17 1.57
N LEU A 215 7.20 -9.99 0.98
CA LEU A 215 8.21 -9.36 0.13
C LEU A 215 9.45 -8.93 0.92
N ASN A 216 9.28 -8.41 2.13
CA ASN A 216 10.42 -8.04 2.97
C ASN A 216 11.22 -9.27 3.43
N ALA A 217 10.53 -10.37 3.78
CA ALA A 217 11.20 -11.60 4.20
C ALA A 217 11.94 -12.26 3.02
N LEU A 218 11.31 -12.26 1.83
CA LEU A 218 11.94 -12.71 0.60
C LEU A 218 13.16 -11.85 0.21
N GLU A 219 13.04 -10.52 0.30
CA GLU A 219 14.17 -9.60 0.09
C GLU A 219 15.32 -9.92 1.03
N LEU A 220 15.05 -10.09 2.32
CA LEU A 220 16.09 -10.43 3.28
C LEU A 220 16.76 -11.76 2.92
N ALA A 221 15.99 -12.80 2.61
CA ALA A 221 16.51 -14.11 2.23
C ALA A 221 17.43 -14.06 1.00
N VAL A 222 17.03 -13.31 -0.03
CA VAL A 222 17.80 -13.21 -1.28
C VAL A 222 19.07 -12.37 -1.09
N GLU A 223 18.99 -11.25 -0.37
CA GLU A 223 20.11 -10.31 -0.22
C GLU A 223 21.18 -10.79 0.78
N THR A 224 20.83 -11.65 1.75
CA THR A 224 21.79 -12.15 2.75
C THR A 224 22.40 -13.50 2.39
N THR A 225 21.81 -14.23 1.43
CA THR A 225 22.28 -15.55 1.04
C THR A 225 23.29 -15.46 -0.10
N PRO A 226 24.57 -15.82 0.12
CA PRO A 226 25.55 -15.80 -0.97
C PRO A 226 25.23 -16.88 -2.01
N PRO A 227 25.47 -16.62 -3.31
CA PRO A 227 25.37 -17.63 -4.34
C PRO A 227 26.34 -18.79 -4.09
N ASN A 228 25.93 -20.01 -4.46
CA ASN A 228 26.80 -21.18 -4.44
C ASN A 228 27.85 -21.14 -5.57
N GLU A 229 28.66 -22.20 -5.70
CA GLU A 229 29.71 -22.29 -6.74
C GLU A 229 29.18 -22.18 -8.18
N GLN A 230 27.89 -22.41 -8.40
CA GLN A 230 27.21 -22.32 -9.70
C GLN A 230 26.54 -20.96 -9.93
N GLY A 231 26.68 -20.02 -8.98
CA GLY A 231 26.01 -18.71 -9.02
C GLY A 231 24.52 -18.75 -8.68
N VAL A 232 24.04 -19.84 -8.06
CA VAL A 232 22.63 -20.00 -7.66
C VAL A 232 22.48 -19.61 -6.20
N ILE A 233 21.50 -18.74 -5.91
CA ILE A 233 21.06 -18.43 -4.55
C ILE A 233 20.01 -19.45 -4.16
N VAL A 234 20.35 -20.34 -3.23
CA VAL A 234 19.45 -21.40 -2.75
C VAL A 234 18.75 -20.92 -1.49
N ILE A 235 17.42 -20.77 -1.56
CA ILE A 235 16.58 -20.38 -0.43
C ILE A 235 15.85 -21.64 0.05
N ASP A 236 16.47 -22.30 1.03
CA ASP A 236 15.89 -23.44 1.73
C ASP A 236 15.13 -23.01 2.99
N LEU A 237 14.64 -23.99 3.75
CA LEU A 237 13.83 -23.71 4.95
C LEU A 237 14.64 -22.99 6.02
N ASP A 238 15.90 -23.36 6.23
CA ASP A 238 16.76 -22.76 7.25
C ASP A 238 17.01 -21.28 6.93
N VAL A 239 17.29 -20.96 5.66
CA VAL A 239 17.40 -19.57 5.18
C VAL A 239 16.10 -18.81 5.40
N ALA A 240 14.95 -19.40 5.08
CA ALA A 240 13.65 -18.76 5.26
C ALA A 240 13.36 -18.47 6.75
N GLU A 241 13.67 -19.40 7.65
CA GLU A 241 13.51 -19.21 9.09
C GLU A 241 14.40 -18.09 9.65
N GLU A 242 15.65 -17.99 9.18
CA GLU A 242 16.57 -16.91 9.57
C GLU A 242 16.17 -15.54 9.01
N SER A 243 15.55 -15.53 7.83
CA SER A 243 15.10 -14.32 7.13
C SER A 243 13.82 -13.71 7.70
N ILE A 244 13.26 -14.37 8.72
CA ILE A 244 12.14 -13.87 9.49
C ILE A 244 12.66 -13.50 10.87
N GLN A 245 12.78 -12.20 11.12
CA GLN A 245 12.74 -11.75 12.51
C GLN A 245 11.36 -12.11 13.03
N ARG A 246 11.27 -13.07 13.97
CA ARG A 246 10.03 -13.38 14.70
C ARG A 246 9.41 -12.06 15.12
N ARG A 247 8.31 -11.65 14.46
CA ARG A 247 7.44 -10.61 14.99
C ARG A 247 7.13 -11.06 16.42
N ALA A 248 7.55 -10.25 17.40
CA ALA A 248 7.16 -10.44 18.78
C ALA A 248 5.66 -10.72 18.77
N VAL A 249 5.33 -11.95 19.16
CA VAL A 249 3.98 -12.49 19.11
C VAL A 249 3.07 -11.46 19.76
N LEU A 250 2.12 -10.93 18.98
CA LEU A 250 0.95 -10.22 19.46
C LEU A 250 0.12 -11.20 20.31
N TYR A 251 0.63 -11.53 21.49
CA TYR A 251 -0.20 -11.59 22.68
C TYR A 251 -0.49 -10.13 23.00
N ASP A 252 -1.56 -9.63 22.39
CA ASP A 252 -2.29 -8.52 22.96
C ASP A 252 -2.82 -9.03 24.31
N LYS A 253 -2.00 -8.86 25.36
CA LYS A 253 -2.50 -8.76 26.71
C LYS A 253 -3.26 -7.44 26.75
N GLU A 254 -4.57 -7.53 26.51
CA GLU A 254 -5.48 -6.63 27.19
C GLU A 254 -5.13 -6.64 28.69
N GLY A 255 -4.81 -5.46 29.23
CA GLY A 255 -4.92 -5.19 30.65
C GLY A 255 -3.65 -5.31 31.47
N ASP A 256 -3.31 -4.17 32.09
CA ASP A 256 -2.45 -4.00 33.26
C ASP A 256 -0.95 -4.19 33.13
N VAL A 257 -0.27 -3.06 32.92
CA VAL A 257 0.77 -2.68 33.87
C VAL A 257 0.41 -1.30 34.42
N HIS A 258 -0.38 -1.33 35.50
CA HIS A 258 -0.44 -0.24 36.45
C HIS A 258 0.97 0.06 37.00
N TYR A 259 1.21 1.35 37.21
CA TYR A 259 2.37 1.96 37.88
C TYR A 259 2.94 1.14 39.04
N ASP A 260 4.27 1.05 39.07
CA ASP A 260 5.04 1.34 40.29
C ASP A 260 6.42 1.93 39.92
N THR A 261 6.52 3.26 40.14
CA THR A 261 7.55 3.94 40.96
C THR A 261 8.57 2.98 41.62
N ILE A 262 9.89 3.22 41.71
CA ILE A 262 10.64 4.26 42.44
C ILE A 262 12.13 4.17 42.03
N SER A 263 12.81 5.32 42.07
CA SER A 263 14.26 5.57 42.16
C SER A 263 15.14 4.50 42.86
N ALA A 264 16.34 4.31 42.31
CA ALA A 264 17.63 4.37 43.00
C ALA A 264 18.73 4.73 41.99
#